data_AF-A0A7Z9PTY1-F1
#
_entry.id   AF-A0A7Z9PTY1-F1
#
_cell.length_a   1.000
_cell.length_b   1.000
_cell.length_c   1.000
_cell.angle_alpha   90.00
_cell.angle_beta   90.00
_cell.angle_gamma   90.00
#
_symmetry.space_group_name_H-M   'P 1'
#
loop_
_entity.id
_entity.type
_entity.pdbx_description
1 polymer ?
#
loop_
_entity_poly.entity_id
_entity_poly.type
_entity_poly.pdbx_seq_one_letter_code
_entity_poly.pdbx_strand_id
1 'polypeptide(L)'
;MSEQLRFSYRLQSGDWSDQTLWDELKELTKDNQEKSWMVVQWSEEQPSDGGLSIYLAAPTPDIDRATQLKLADLVKQKLSNGFRNACRERGWPLPRFQISSVTDSKNDNWTYWFQLGPHRTNPVVIHPNKILAVGEEHALSTLLGLECTDPVFGLPAKWVTYSQSERASSQGSLLFEAADVIMSHAINFTESRFAYALGTWEVNHWLSGALPSGGATTCRLLSEHGPVLLTLVKKLVGEGLYLPSPEQFCEQILLALAEADSGSLENMEPFLRKVVVSLNVPRWLTEHDELNVLEWKGPEDVESHQHHRMLRRLTQALHEAVASQNSGTPILAVSHSQREQMAEALSGLFPDLPIVAWSELSDLSNIRIISTIDSELRVDPSVLPASFFSISE
;
A
#
# COMPACT_ATOMS: atom_id res chain seq x y z
N MET A 1 -4.68 -20.34 -18.75
CA MET A 1 -6.08 -19.93 -18.98
C MET A 1 -6.26 -18.62 -18.25
N SER A 2 -6.81 -17.61 -18.91
CA SER A 2 -6.66 -16.23 -18.47
C SER A 2 -7.61 -15.93 -17.31
N GLU A 3 -7.06 -15.34 -16.26
CA GLU A 3 -7.77 -14.71 -15.13
C GLU A 3 -8.47 -13.42 -15.61
N GLN A 4 -9.13 -13.49 -16.76
CA GLN A 4 -9.70 -12.37 -17.47
C GLN A 4 -11.17 -12.20 -17.10
N LEU A 5 -11.55 -10.95 -16.89
CA LEU A 5 -12.93 -10.54 -16.83
C LEU A 5 -13.54 -10.78 -18.22
N ARG A 6 -14.49 -11.71 -18.35
CA ARG A 6 -15.31 -11.84 -19.55
C ARG A 6 -16.50 -10.93 -19.39
N PHE A 7 -16.76 -10.04 -20.33
CA PHE A 7 -17.95 -9.22 -20.31
C PHE A 7 -18.49 -9.04 -21.73
N SER A 8 -19.80 -8.83 -21.81
CA SER A 8 -20.50 -8.48 -23.04
C SER A 8 -21.40 -7.29 -22.74
N TYR A 9 -21.46 -6.32 -23.64
CA TYR A 9 -22.30 -5.14 -23.49
C TYR A 9 -23.09 -4.88 -24.76
N ARG A 10 -24.19 -4.12 -24.63
CA ARG A 10 -25.08 -3.82 -25.74
C ARG A 10 -24.51 -2.69 -26.59
N LEU A 11 -24.32 -2.95 -27.87
CA LEU A 11 -23.94 -1.97 -28.88
C LEU A 11 -25.12 -1.06 -29.23
N GLN A 12 -24.82 0.09 -29.86
CA GLN A 12 -25.87 0.99 -30.36
C GLN A 12 -26.80 0.32 -31.39
N SER A 13 -26.33 -0.71 -32.10
CA SER A 13 -27.14 -1.51 -33.02
C SER A 13 -28.18 -2.37 -32.30
N GLY A 14 -28.05 -2.55 -30.98
CA GLY A 14 -28.88 -3.43 -30.16
C GLY A 14 -28.27 -4.82 -29.97
N ASP A 15 -27.23 -5.18 -30.72
CA ASP A 15 -26.49 -6.44 -30.63
C ASP A 15 -25.54 -6.46 -29.42
N TRP A 16 -25.13 -7.65 -29.00
CA TRP A 16 -24.13 -7.83 -27.95
C TRP A 16 -22.71 -7.81 -28.53
N SER A 17 -21.77 -7.17 -27.83
CA SER A 17 -20.35 -7.12 -28.22
C SER A 17 -19.71 -8.52 -28.29
N ASP A 18 -20.18 -9.45 -27.45
CA ASP A 18 -19.91 -10.88 -27.52
C ASP A 18 -21.24 -11.62 -27.36
N GLN A 19 -21.78 -12.07 -28.50
CA GLN A 19 -23.06 -12.78 -28.55
C GLN A 19 -22.97 -14.17 -27.89
N THR A 20 -21.82 -14.83 -27.99
CA THR A 20 -21.61 -16.17 -27.42
C THR A 20 -21.62 -16.12 -25.89
N LEU A 21 -20.94 -15.14 -25.30
CA LEU A 21 -20.94 -14.93 -23.86
C LEU A 21 -22.32 -14.55 -23.31
N TRP A 22 -23.09 -13.74 -24.05
CA TRP A 22 -24.47 -13.44 -23.68
C TRP A 22 -25.33 -14.71 -23.68
N ASP A 23 -25.19 -15.56 -24.71
CA ASP A 23 -25.95 -16.80 -24.81
C ASP A 23 -25.59 -17.80 -23.69
N GLU A 24 -24.34 -17.82 -23.23
CA GLU A 24 -23.90 -18.60 -22.06
C GLU A 24 -24.51 -18.08 -20.74
N LEU A 25 -24.58 -16.76 -20.56
CA LEU A 25 -24.90 -16.14 -19.27
C LEU A 25 -26.38 -15.78 -19.08
N LYS A 26 -27.14 -15.64 -20.16
CA LYS A 26 -28.56 -15.27 -20.10
C LYS A 26 -29.40 -16.24 -19.26
N GLU A 27 -29.00 -17.50 -19.14
CA GLU A 27 -29.70 -18.52 -18.34
C GLU A 27 -29.47 -18.37 -16.82
N LEU A 28 -28.37 -17.73 -16.42
CA LEU A 28 -28.00 -17.47 -15.01
C LEU A 28 -28.66 -16.21 -14.47
N THR A 29 -28.92 -15.21 -15.32
CA THR A 29 -29.56 -13.93 -14.96
C THR A 29 -31.08 -14.00 -15.12
N LYS A 30 -31.78 -14.72 -14.23
CA LYS A 30 -33.23 -14.98 -14.34
C LYS A 30 -34.17 -13.79 -14.03
N ASP A 31 -33.66 -12.65 -13.55
CA ASP A 31 -34.53 -11.62 -12.93
C ASP A 31 -34.50 -10.19 -13.50
N ASN A 32 -33.74 -9.87 -14.57
CA ASN A 32 -33.75 -8.49 -15.11
C ASN A 32 -33.28 -8.36 -16.59
N GLN A 33 -33.82 -9.20 -17.47
CA GLN A 33 -33.28 -9.41 -18.82
C GLN A 33 -33.47 -8.25 -19.83
N GLU A 34 -34.50 -7.39 -19.69
CA GLU A 34 -34.75 -6.32 -20.69
C GLU A 34 -34.03 -5.00 -20.39
N LYS A 35 -33.56 -4.78 -19.15
CA LYS A 35 -32.91 -3.53 -18.71
C LYS A 35 -31.39 -3.64 -18.55
N SER A 36 -30.85 -4.86 -18.61
CA SER A 36 -29.40 -5.08 -18.44
C SER A 36 -28.67 -4.72 -19.74
N TRP A 37 -27.85 -3.67 -19.70
CA TRP A 37 -27.05 -3.22 -20.85
C TRP A 37 -25.67 -3.89 -20.92
N MET A 38 -25.32 -4.71 -19.92
CA MET A 38 -24.03 -5.38 -19.78
C MET A 38 -24.18 -6.67 -18.95
N VAL A 39 -23.38 -7.68 -19.28
CA VAL A 39 -23.18 -8.89 -18.48
C VAL A 39 -21.69 -9.09 -18.26
N VAL A 40 -21.31 -9.49 -17.05
CA VAL A 40 -19.93 -9.67 -16.63
C VAL A 40 -19.81 -11.02 -15.90
N GLN A 41 -18.82 -11.82 -16.28
CA GLN A 41 -18.46 -13.07 -15.63
C GLN A 41 -16.96 -13.08 -15.32
N TRP A 42 -16.65 -13.42 -14.07
CA TRP A 42 -15.29 -13.70 -13.64
C TRP A 42 -14.96 -15.17 -13.93
N SER A 43 -13.74 -15.45 -14.41
CA SER A 43 -13.24 -16.83 -14.46
C SER A 43 -13.30 -17.47 -13.07
N GLU A 44 -13.78 -18.72 -12.99
CA GLU A 44 -13.88 -19.48 -11.72
C GLU A 44 -12.54 -20.06 -11.27
N GLU A 45 -11.53 -20.10 -12.13
CA GLU A 45 -10.20 -20.59 -11.76
C GLU A 45 -9.61 -19.65 -10.71
N GLN A 46 -9.25 -20.21 -9.54
CA GLN A 46 -8.47 -19.47 -8.56
C GLN A 46 -7.18 -19.00 -9.24
N PRO A 47 -6.94 -17.70 -9.30
CA PRO A 47 -5.79 -17.18 -10.01
C PRO A 47 -4.49 -17.59 -9.34
N SER A 48 -3.50 -17.72 -10.20
CA SER A 48 -2.15 -18.17 -9.92
C SER A 48 -1.26 -17.08 -9.33
N ASP A 49 -1.50 -15.80 -9.66
CA ASP A 49 -0.63 -14.69 -9.30
C ASP A 49 -1.32 -13.64 -8.41
N GLY A 50 -0.64 -13.28 -7.31
CA GLY A 50 -1.06 -12.20 -6.41
C GLY A 50 -1.97 -12.66 -5.27
N GLY A 51 -1.71 -12.11 -4.09
CA GLY A 51 -2.51 -12.36 -2.88
C GLY A 51 -1.67 -12.75 -1.66
N LEU A 52 -2.19 -12.42 -0.48
CA LEU A 52 -1.54 -12.72 0.79
C LEU A 52 -1.88 -14.14 1.23
N SER A 53 -0.87 -14.97 1.48
CA SER A 53 -1.07 -16.28 2.11
C SER A 53 -0.72 -16.20 3.59
N ILE A 54 -1.66 -16.57 4.44
CA ILE A 54 -1.54 -16.56 5.89
C ILE A 54 -1.54 -18.00 6.37
N TYR A 55 -0.49 -18.40 7.05
CA TYR A 55 -0.38 -19.74 7.61
C TYR A 55 -0.60 -19.67 9.11
N LEU A 56 -1.53 -20.48 9.62
CA LEU A 56 -1.79 -20.63 11.04
C LEU A 56 -1.36 -22.03 11.45
N ALA A 57 -0.26 -22.14 12.21
CA ALA A 57 0.26 -23.42 12.68
C ALA A 57 -0.14 -23.69 14.12
N ALA A 58 -0.79 -24.83 14.34
CA ALA A 58 -1.11 -25.35 15.66
C ALA A 58 -0.10 -26.45 16.07
N PRO A 59 0.24 -26.55 17.37
CA PRO A 59 1.24 -27.50 17.86
C PRO A 59 0.72 -28.96 17.83
N THR A 60 -0.58 -29.19 18.06
CA THR A 60 -1.17 -30.55 18.07
C THR A 60 -2.38 -30.70 17.12
N PRO A 61 -2.40 -31.68 16.20
CA PRO A 61 -3.40 -31.74 15.14
C PRO A 61 -4.84 -32.00 15.59
N ASP A 62 -5.06 -32.80 16.65
CA ASP A 62 -6.40 -33.28 17.01
C ASP A 62 -7.07 -32.50 18.15
N ILE A 63 -6.29 -31.97 19.10
CA ILE A 63 -6.82 -31.22 20.25
C ILE A 63 -7.17 -29.78 19.85
N ASP A 64 -6.36 -29.20 18.95
CA ASP A 64 -6.39 -27.78 18.66
C ASP A 64 -7.21 -27.40 17.41
N ARG A 65 -7.72 -28.39 16.65
CA ARG A 65 -8.38 -28.15 15.35
C ARG A 65 -9.60 -27.23 15.45
N ALA A 66 -10.43 -27.40 16.48
CA ALA A 66 -11.60 -26.53 16.68
C ALA A 66 -11.20 -25.07 16.98
N THR A 67 -10.19 -24.88 17.82
CA THR A 67 -9.62 -23.57 18.13
C THR A 67 -8.98 -22.93 16.90
N GLN A 68 -8.28 -23.73 16.09
CA GLN A 68 -7.61 -23.27 14.87
C GLN A 68 -8.61 -22.81 13.82
N LEU A 69 -9.68 -23.58 13.59
CA LEU A 69 -10.76 -23.20 12.68
C LEU A 69 -11.45 -21.92 13.14
N LYS A 70 -11.79 -21.83 14.43
CA LYS A 70 -12.41 -20.63 15.01
C LYS A 70 -11.51 -19.39 14.85
N LEU A 71 -10.21 -19.54 15.10
CA LEU A 71 -9.24 -18.47 14.90
C LEU A 71 -9.14 -18.07 13.43
N ALA A 72 -9.07 -19.05 12.51
CA ALA A 72 -9.03 -18.80 11.07
C ALA A 72 -10.26 -18.01 10.58
N ASP A 73 -11.46 -18.38 11.03
CA ASP A 73 -12.70 -17.67 10.70
C ASP A 73 -12.70 -16.24 11.25
N LEU A 74 -12.25 -16.05 12.48
CA LEU A 74 -12.17 -14.72 13.10
C LEU A 74 -11.15 -13.83 12.37
N VAL A 75 -9.97 -14.37 12.04
CA VAL A 75 -8.95 -13.68 11.23
C VAL A 75 -9.52 -13.33 9.87
N LYS A 76 -10.22 -14.26 9.20
CA LYS A 76 -10.84 -14.00 7.90
C LYS A 76 -11.84 -12.84 7.96
N GLN A 77 -12.70 -12.82 8.96
CA GLN A 77 -13.71 -11.78 9.14
C GLN A 77 -13.06 -10.42 9.41
N LYS A 78 -12.16 -10.36 10.39
CA LYS A 78 -11.46 -9.13 10.78
C LYS A 78 -10.61 -8.60 9.63
N LEU A 79 -9.80 -9.44 8.99
CA LEU A 79 -8.93 -9.06 7.89
C LEU A 79 -9.71 -8.62 6.64
N SER A 80 -10.84 -9.26 6.31
CA SER A 80 -11.70 -8.79 5.22
C SER A 80 -12.17 -7.35 5.44
N ASN A 81 -12.54 -7.00 6.68
CA ASN A 81 -12.96 -5.63 7.02
C ASN A 81 -11.77 -4.67 7.10
N GLY A 82 -10.66 -5.12 7.70
CA GLY A 82 -9.42 -4.36 7.81
C GLY A 82 -8.86 -3.95 6.46
N PHE A 83 -8.72 -4.88 5.50
CA PHE A 83 -8.30 -4.56 4.15
C PHE A 83 -9.27 -3.63 3.43
N ARG A 84 -10.59 -3.82 3.55
CA ARG A 84 -11.56 -2.89 2.94
C ARG A 84 -11.38 -1.47 3.45
N ASN A 85 -11.16 -1.28 4.74
CA ASN A 85 -10.93 0.04 5.32
C ASN A 85 -9.60 0.63 4.85
N ALA A 86 -8.50 -0.13 4.99
CA ALA A 86 -7.16 0.28 4.58
C ALA A 86 -7.06 0.66 3.10
N CYS A 87 -7.64 -0.15 2.22
CA CYS A 87 -7.66 0.11 0.78
C CYS A 87 -8.57 1.29 0.42
N ARG A 88 -9.72 1.45 1.07
CA ARG A 88 -10.63 2.59 0.82
C ARG A 88 -9.97 3.93 1.16
N GLU A 89 -9.22 3.99 2.25
CA GLU A 89 -8.50 5.21 2.65
C GLU A 89 -7.43 5.63 1.65
N ARG A 90 -6.86 4.66 0.93
CA ARG A 90 -5.81 4.85 -0.10
C ARG A 90 -6.32 4.82 -1.55
N GLY A 91 -7.59 4.47 -1.76
CA GLY A 91 -8.16 4.24 -3.10
C GLY A 91 -7.62 3.00 -3.81
N TRP A 92 -6.93 2.10 -3.10
CA TRP A 92 -6.25 0.96 -3.69
C TRP A 92 -7.19 -0.21 -4.02
N PRO A 93 -6.84 -1.07 -5.01
CA PRO A 93 -7.58 -2.30 -5.28
C PRO A 93 -7.57 -3.22 -4.05
N LEU A 94 -8.68 -3.90 -3.76
CA LEU A 94 -8.75 -4.81 -2.61
C LEU A 94 -7.94 -6.08 -2.90
N PRO A 95 -6.89 -6.41 -2.11
CA PRO A 95 -6.10 -7.60 -2.34
C PRO A 95 -6.87 -8.83 -1.85
N ARG A 96 -6.63 -9.97 -2.50
CA ARG A 96 -7.10 -11.25 -1.97
C ARG A 96 -6.13 -11.84 -0.98
N PHE A 97 -6.66 -12.74 -0.16
CA PHE A 97 -5.88 -13.49 0.78
C PHE A 97 -6.45 -14.89 0.98
N GLN A 98 -5.58 -15.81 1.40
CA GLN A 98 -5.94 -17.16 1.79
C GLN A 98 -5.39 -17.47 3.17
N ILE A 99 -6.14 -18.26 3.94
CA ILE A 99 -5.72 -18.72 5.26
C ILE A 99 -5.57 -20.24 5.21
N SER A 100 -4.35 -20.71 5.41
CA SER A 100 -4.01 -22.13 5.46
C SER A 100 -3.77 -22.53 6.91
N SER A 101 -4.56 -23.48 7.39
CA SER A 101 -4.33 -24.12 8.69
C SER A 101 -3.34 -25.26 8.51
N VAL A 102 -2.23 -25.21 9.23
CA VAL A 102 -1.13 -26.18 9.16
C VAL A 102 -0.91 -26.78 10.55
N THR A 103 -0.39 -27.99 10.61
CA THR A 103 0.08 -28.59 11.86
C THR A 103 1.59 -28.50 11.90
N ASP A 104 2.14 -27.98 12.99
CA ASP A 104 3.59 -27.97 13.24
C ASP A 104 3.89 -28.78 14.50
N SER A 105 4.14 -30.08 14.32
CA SER A 105 4.45 -31.00 15.42
C SER A 105 5.84 -30.82 16.02
N LYS A 106 6.67 -29.91 15.48
CA LYS A 106 8.01 -29.63 15.98
C LYS A 106 8.05 -28.45 16.96
N ASN A 107 6.98 -27.65 17.01
CA ASN A 107 6.89 -26.46 17.83
C ASN A 107 5.77 -26.61 18.84
N ASP A 108 6.06 -26.36 20.11
CA ASP A 108 5.06 -26.45 21.19
C ASP A 108 4.11 -25.24 21.21
N ASN A 109 4.43 -24.18 20.45
CA ASN A 109 3.66 -22.95 20.40
C ASN A 109 2.82 -22.83 19.13
N TRP A 110 1.67 -22.19 19.27
CA TRP A 110 0.92 -21.69 18.11
C TRP A 110 1.75 -20.61 17.41
N THR A 111 1.84 -20.69 16.10
CA THR A 111 2.54 -19.69 15.30
C THR A 111 1.76 -19.27 14.06
N TYR A 112 2.10 -18.11 13.51
CA TYR A 112 1.65 -17.72 12.19
C TYR A 112 2.79 -17.08 11.40
N TRP A 113 2.68 -17.11 10.08
CA TRP A 113 3.55 -16.34 9.19
C TRP A 113 2.81 -15.98 7.90
N PHE A 114 3.38 -15.04 7.17
CA PHE A 114 2.84 -14.55 5.92
C PHE A 114 3.76 -14.87 4.75
N GLN A 115 3.15 -15.07 3.58
CA GLN A 115 3.83 -15.13 2.29
C GLN A 115 3.11 -14.19 1.33
N LEU A 116 3.88 -13.33 0.66
CA LEU A 116 3.39 -12.40 -0.36
C LEU A 116 4.44 -12.31 -1.48
N GLY A 117 4.14 -12.95 -2.62
CA GLY A 117 5.13 -13.10 -3.69
C GLY A 117 6.43 -13.74 -3.17
N PRO A 118 7.61 -13.12 -3.40
CA PRO A 118 8.88 -13.65 -2.91
C PRO A 118 9.13 -13.37 -1.41
N HIS A 119 8.29 -12.55 -0.76
CA HIS A 119 8.51 -12.12 0.61
C HIS A 119 7.82 -13.04 1.61
N ARG A 120 8.54 -13.39 2.68
CA ARG A 120 8.04 -14.22 3.77
C ARG A 120 8.43 -13.62 5.12
N THR A 121 7.54 -13.66 6.09
CA THR A 121 7.89 -13.34 7.49
C THR A 121 8.46 -14.56 8.21
N ASN A 122 9.26 -14.31 9.25
CA ASN A 122 9.56 -15.36 10.22
C ASN A 122 8.28 -15.79 10.95
N PRO A 123 8.17 -17.05 11.41
CA PRO A 123 7.08 -17.48 12.27
C PRO A 123 7.01 -16.64 13.55
N VAL A 124 5.81 -16.15 13.86
CA VAL A 124 5.52 -15.36 15.07
C VAL A 124 4.67 -16.20 16.00
N VAL A 125 5.06 -16.27 17.28
CA VAL A 125 4.30 -16.96 18.32
C VAL A 125 3.03 -16.19 18.65
N ILE A 126 1.91 -16.91 18.74
CA ILE A 126 0.60 -16.37 19.10
C ILE A 126 -0.01 -17.20 20.22
N HIS A 127 -0.92 -16.62 21.00
CA HIS A 127 -1.66 -17.34 22.03
C HIS A 127 -3.17 -17.11 21.87
N PRO A 128 -3.90 -18.00 21.17
CA PRO A 128 -5.32 -17.78 20.84
C PRO A 128 -6.24 -17.58 22.06
N ASN A 129 -5.84 -18.12 23.22
CA ASN A 129 -6.61 -18.06 24.48
C ASN A 129 -6.12 -16.96 25.44
N LYS A 130 -5.31 -16.01 24.96
CA LYS A 130 -4.80 -14.88 25.73
C LYS A 130 -5.09 -13.57 24.99
N ILE A 131 -4.86 -12.45 25.67
CA ILE A 131 -4.93 -11.11 25.11
C ILE A 131 -3.54 -10.48 25.15
N LEU A 132 -3.15 -9.79 24.08
CA LEU A 132 -1.89 -9.07 24.00
C LEU A 132 -2.08 -7.69 24.62
N ALA A 133 -1.36 -7.40 25.69
CA ALA A 133 -1.24 -6.07 26.26
C ALA A 133 0.01 -5.39 25.72
N VAL A 134 -0.14 -4.27 25.02
CA VAL A 134 0.96 -3.46 24.46
C VAL A 134 1.01 -2.14 25.22
N GLY A 135 2.20 -1.73 25.67
CA GLY A 135 2.36 -0.50 26.43
C GLY A 135 3.78 -0.33 26.99
N GLU A 136 3.97 0.70 27.80
CA GLU A 136 5.26 0.95 28.45
C GLU A 136 5.63 -0.15 29.46
N GLU A 137 6.93 -0.36 29.67
CA GLU A 137 7.43 -1.39 30.59
C GLU A 137 6.86 -1.27 32.00
N HIS A 138 6.68 -0.03 32.50
CA HIS A 138 6.13 0.19 33.83
C HIS A 138 4.69 -0.35 33.95
N ALA A 139 3.84 -0.09 32.95
CA ALA A 139 2.46 -0.61 32.92
C ALA A 139 2.46 -2.15 32.88
N LEU A 140 3.31 -2.74 32.03
CA LEU A 140 3.39 -4.18 31.84
C LEU A 140 4.03 -4.92 33.02
N SER A 141 4.91 -4.27 33.78
CA SER A 141 5.67 -4.88 34.89
C SER A 141 4.76 -5.49 35.97
N THR A 142 3.56 -4.92 36.14
CA THR A 142 2.62 -5.35 37.18
C THR A 142 1.68 -6.47 36.74
N LEU A 143 1.69 -6.81 35.44
CA LEU A 143 0.87 -7.86 34.84
C LEU A 143 1.62 -9.19 34.80
N LEU A 144 0.90 -10.27 35.07
CA LEU A 144 1.41 -11.64 34.95
C LEU A 144 1.13 -12.17 33.55
N GLY A 145 2.17 -12.59 32.84
CA GLY A 145 2.00 -13.07 31.47
C GLY A 145 3.33 -13.40 30.80
N LEU A 146 3.25 -13.74 29.51
CA LEU A 146 4.42 -14.09 28.70
C LEU A 146 4.90 -12.82 27.99
N GLU A 147 6.14 -12.41 28.25
CA GLU A 147 6.74 -11.23 27.63
C GLU A 147 7.01 -11.48 26.14
N CYS A 148 6.76 -10.46 25.34
CA CYS A 148 6.97 -10.47 23.90
C CYS A 148 7.09 -9.04 23.37
N THR A 149 7.18 -8.90 22.06
CA THR A 149 7.12 -7.62 21.35
C THR A 149 5.94 -7.63 20.40
N ASP A 150 5.27 -6.49 20.26
CA ASP A 150 4.27 -6.28 19.22
C ASP A 150 4.91 -6.48 17.83
N PRO A 151 4.31 -7.31 16.95
CA PRO A 151 4.93 -7.64 15.66
C PRO A 151 4.84 -6.51 14.61
N VAL A 152 4.05 -5.46 14.85
CA VAL A 152 3.85 -4.35 13.90
C VAL A 152 4.87 -3.23 14.15
N PHE A 153 4.95 -2.78 15.40
CA PHE A 153 5.72 -1.62 15.82
C PHE A 153 6.95 -1.97 16.67
N GLY A 154 7.12 -3.25 17.05
CA GLY A 154 8.23 -3.68 17.90
C GLY A 154 8.15 -3.16 19.34
N LEU A 155 6.96 -2.74 19.79
CA LEU A 155 6.76 -2.18 21.12
C LEU A 155 6.75 -3.29 22.19
N PRO A 156 7.13 -2.98 23.45
CA PRO A 156 7.01 -3.93 24.55
C PRO A 156 5.58 -4.43 24.72
N ALA A 157 5.42 -5.74 24.90
CA ALA A 157 4.12 -6.36 25.05
C ALA A 157 4.14 -7.58 25.97
N LYS A 158 2.97 -7.98 26.44
CA LYS A 158 2.80 -9.17 27.30
C LYS A 158 1.50 -9.88 26.99
N TRP A 159 1.56 -11.19 26.76
CA TRP A 159 0.38 -12.05 26.64
C TRP A 159 -0.17 -12.39 28.02
N VAL A 160 -1.32 -11.81 28.36
CA VAL A 160 -1.96 -11.96 29.66
C VAL A 160 -3.26 -12.76 29.55
N THR A 161 -3.77 -13.24 30.69
CA THR A 161 -5.10 -13.87 30.73
C THR A 161 -6.19 -12.83 30.56
N TYR A 162 -7.35 -13.23 30.02
CA TYR A 162 -8.51 -12.33 29.88
C TYR A 162 -8.96 -11.71 31.22
N SER A 163 -8.73 -12.37 32.35
CA SER A 163 -9.02 -11.84 33.69
C SER A 163 -8.19 -10.61 34.08
N GLN A 164 -7.07 -10.34 33.39
CA GLN A 164 -6.21 -9.18 33.65
C GLN A 164 -6.48 -8.01 32.70
N SER A 165 -7.46 -8.11 31.80
CA SER A 165 -7.75 -7.08 30.79
C SER A 165 -8.10 -5.73 31.43
N GLU A 166 -9.01 -5.69 32.40
CA GLU A 166 -9.42 -4.45 33.08
C GLU A 166 -8.22 -3.77 33.77
N ARG A 167 -7.40 -4.55 34.47
CA ARG A 167 -6.19 -4.05 35.11
C ARG A 167 -5.20 -3.48 34.08
N ALA A 168 -4.92 -4.22 33.02
CA ALA A 168 -4.01 -3.79 31.96
C ALA A 168 -4.49 -2.50 31.29
N SER A 169 -5.79 -2.40 30.98
CA SER A 169 -6.38 -1.18 30.40
C SER A 169 -6.31 0.01 31.36
N SER A 170 -6.59 -0.18 32.65
CA SER A 170 -6.50 0.88 33.67
C SER A 170 -5.09 1.45 33.85
N GLN A 171 -4.08 0.70 33.43
CA GLN A 171 -2.66 1.07 33.47
C GLN A 171 -2.17 1.66 32.15
N GLY A 172 -3.07 1.90 31.19
CA GLY A 172 -2.76 2.51 29.90
C GLY A 172 -2.26 1.53 28.84
N SER A 173 -2.35 0.21 29.06
CA SER A 173 -2.04 -0.77 28.01
C SER A 173 -3.17 -0.86 26.98
N LEU A 174 -2.79 -0.93 25.70
CA LEU A 174 -3.68 -1.29 24.61
C LEU A 174 -3.84 -2.80 24.55
N LEU A 175 -5.06 -3.27 24.29
CA LEU A 175 -5.40 -4.68 24.35
C LEU A 175 -5.86 -5.20 22.99
N PHE A 176 -5.27 -6.31 22.56
CA PHE A 176 -5.56 -6.92 21.26
C PHE A 176 -5.80 -8.42 21.40
N GLU A 177 -6.87 -8.92 20.78
CA GLU A 177 -7.07 -10.36 20.66
C GLU A 177 -6.09 -10.96 19.64
N ALA A 178 -5.86 -12.27 19.70
CA ALA A 178 -4.97 -12.95 18.77
C ALA A 178 -5.29 -12.68 17.29
N ALA A 179 -6.57 -12.63 16.93
CA ALA A 179 -6.99 -12.31 15.57
C ALA A 179 -6.73 -10.85 15.18
N ASP A 180 -6.82 -9.90 16.12
CA ASP A 180 -6.47 -8.50 15.88
C ASP A 180 -4.98 -8.33 15.63
N VAL A 181 -4.15 -9.03 16.41
CA VAL A 181 -2.68 -9.02 16.21
C VAL A 181 -2.31 -9.55 14.82
N ILE A 182 -2.89 -10.69 14.41
CA ILE A 182 -2.65 -11.27 13.08
C ILE A 182 -3.17 -10.31 11.98
N MET A 183 -4.36 -9.72 12.15
CA MET A 183 -4.93 -8.78 11.19
C MET A 183 -4.04 -7.56 10.99
N SER A 184 -3.68 -6.86 12.07
CA SER A 184 -2.87 -5.64 12.00
C SER A 184 -1.49 -5.92 11.39
N HIS A 185 -0.87 -7.03 11.77
CA HIS A 185 0.41 -7.44 11.18
C HIS A 185 0.29 -7.80 9.70
N ALA A 186 -0.78 -8.50 9.29
CA ALA A 186 -1.05 -8.84 7.90
C ALA A 186 -1.23 -7.59 7.03
N ILE A 187 -2.00 -6.61 7.51
CA ILE A 187 -2.21 -5.34 6.82
C ILE A 187 -0.88 -4.62 6.64
N ASN A 188 -0.12 -4.41 7.73
CA ASN A 188 1.18 -3.72 7.68
C ASN A 188 2.19 -4.41 6.74
N PHE A 189 2.26 -5.75 6.80
CA PHE A 189 3.12 -6.55 5.93
C PHE A 189 2.75 -6.41 4.45
N THR A 190 1.45 -6.29 4.16
CA THR A 190 0.91 -6.19 2.81
C THR A 190 1.03 -4.78 2.25
N GLU A 191 0.72 -3.74 3.04
CA GLU A 191 0.78 -2.33 2.61
C GLU A 191 2.18 -1.93 2.15
N SER A 192 3.20 -2.32 2.90
CA SER A 192 4.61 -2.06 2.54
C SER A 192 5.07 -2.78 1.27
N ARG A 193 4.27 -3.71 0.73
CA ARG A 193 4.60 -4.57 -0.43
C ARG A 193 3.42 -4.73 -1.37
N PHE A 194 2.54 -3.72 -1.43
CA PHE A 194 1.21 -3.91 -1.95
C PHE A 194 1.19 -4.24 -3.45
N ALA A 195 2.20 -3.80 -4.21
CA ALA A 195 2.38 -4.19 -5.60
C ALA A 195 2.42 -5.72 -5.83
N TYR A 196 2.92 -6.50 -4.86
CA TYR A 196 2.91 -7.97 -4.91
C TYR A 196 1.56 -8.59 -4.55
N ALA A 197 0.68 -7.83 -3.90
CA ALA A 197 -0.68 -8.26 -3.57
C ALA A 197 -1.65 -8.14 -4.74
N LEU A 198 -1.23 -7.48 -5.83
CA LEU A 198 -2.06 -7.22 -7.00
C LEU A 198 -1.77 -8.22 -8.12
N GLY A 199 -2.83 -8.86 -8.61
CA GLY A 199 -2.87 -9.56 -9.88
C GLY A 199 -3.81 -8.85 -10.86
N THR A 200 -3.95 -9.44 -12.05
CA THR A 200 -4.87 -8.97 -13.10
C THR A 200 -6.30 -8.90 -12.56
N TRP A 201 -6.69 -9.87 -11.73
CA TRP A 201 -8.01 -9.94 -11.14
C TRP A 201 -8.30 -8.74 -10.23
N GLU A 202 -7.42 -8.41 -9.29
CA GLU A 202 -7.63 -7.31 -8.34
C GLU A 202 -7.81 -5.97 -9.07
N VAL A 203 -6.95 -5.71 -10.06
CA VAL A 203 -7.00 -4.46 -10.85
C VAL A 203 -8.26 -4.40 -11.69
N ASN A 204 -8.62 -5.48 -12.39
CA ASN A 204 -9.87 -5.52 -13.15
C ASN A 204 -11.09 -5.35 -12.24
N HIS A 205 -11.06 -5.95 -11.03
CA HIS A 205 -12.18 -5.88 -10.10
C HIS A 205 -12.36 -4.45 -9.59
N TRP A 206 -11.27 -3.79 -9.25
CA TRP A 206 -11.28 -2.39 -8.87
C TRP A 206 -11.79 -1.49 -9.99
N LEU A 207 -11.23 -1.60 -11.20
CA LEU A 207 -11.63 -0.82 -12.36
C LEU A 207 -13.06 -1.11 -12.84
N SER A 208 -13.61 -2.30 -12.54
CA SER A 208 -15.00 -2.61 -12.85
C SER A 208 -16.00 -1.68 -12.13
N GLY A 209 -15.56 -1.01 -11.06
CA GLY A 209 -16.31 0.08 -10.43
C GLY A 209 -16.65 1.22 -11.39
N ALA A 210 -15.85 1.43 -12.44
CA ALA A 210 -16.07 2.46 -13.46
C ALA A 210 -17.11 2.09 -14.52
N LEU A 211 -17.57 0.84 -14.58
CA LEU A 211 -18.50 0.39 -15.61
C LEU A 211 -19.84 1.17 -15.62
N PRO A 212 -20.46 1.52 -14.47
CA PRO A 212 -21.71 2.28 -14.46
C PRO A 212 -21.63 3.65 -15.13
N SER A 213 -20.46 4.32 -15.14
CA SER A 213 -20.27 5.64 -15.72
C SER A 213 -19.56 5.60 -17.08
N GLY A 214 -18.56 4.73 -17.25
CA GLY A 214 -17.73 4.67 -18.47
C GLY A 214 -18.21 3.67 -19.53
N GLY A 215 -19.16 2.79 -19.20
CA GLY A 215 -19.85 1.95 -20.17
C GLY A 215 -18.94 1.09 -21.05
N ALA A 216 -19.24 1.07 -22.35
CA ALA A 216 -18.51 0.32 -23.38
C ALA A 216 -17.01 0.69 -23.49
N THR A 217 -16.64 1.92 -23.13
CA THR A 217 -15.26 2.40 -23.25
C THR A 217 -14.39 1.84 -22.14
N THR A 218 -14.89 1.80 -20.90
CA THR A 218 -14.23 1.11 -19.78
C THR A 218 -14.08 -0.38 -20.06
N CYS A 219 -15.12 -1.01 -20.60
CA CYS A 219 -15.07 -2.37 -21.10
C CYS A 219 -13.88 -2.57 -22.06
N ARG A 220 -13.82 -1.79 -23.14
CA ARG A 220 -12.73 -1.88 -24.13
C ARG A 220 -11.35 -1.74 -23.49
N LEU A 221 -11.20 -0.74 -22.61
CA LEU A 221 -9.95 -0.49 -21.87
C LEU A 221 -9.49 -1.73 -21.07
N LEU A 222 -10.41 -2.37 -20.35
CA LEU A 222 -10.10 -3.56 -19.55
C LEU A 222 -9.70 -4.77 -20.39
N SER A 223 -10.39 -5.00 -21.52
CA SER A 223 -10.08 -6.13 -22.40
C SER A 223 -8.78 -5.94 -23.18
N GLU A 224 -8.55 -4.75 -23.72
CA GLU A 224 -7.41 -4.51 -24.63
C GLU A 224 -6.11 -4.21 -23.88
N HIS A 225 -6.18 -3.66 -22.67
CA HIS A 225 -5.00 -3.12 -21.97
C HIS A 225 -4.76 -3.65 -20.56
N GLY A 226 -5.40 -4.76 -20.17
CA GLY A 226 -5.27 -5.35 -18.83
C GLY A 226 -3.83 -5.46 -18.29
N PRO A 227 -2.84 -6.03 -19.02
CA PRO A 227 -1.46 -6.17 -18.54
C PRO A 227 -0.75 -4.84 -18.29
N VAL A 228 -0.99 -3.83 -19.15
CA VAL A 228 -0.39 -2.50 -19.00
C VAL A 228 -1.01 -1.78 -17.81
N LEU A 229 -2.33 -1.87 -17.64
CA LEU A 229 -3.05 -1.33 -16.48
C LEU A 229 -2.57 -1.96 -15.17
N LEU A 230 -2.35 -3.28 -15.16
CA LEU A 230 -1.78 -3.98 -14.01
C LEU A 230 -0.39 -3.41 -13.66
N THR A 231 0.48 -3.26 -14.67
CA THR A 231 1.83 -2.74 -14.48
C THR A 231 1.81 -1.30 -13.94
N LEU A 232 0.98 -0.44 -14.53
CA LEU A 232 0.80 0.94 -14.12
C LEU A 232 0.30 1.03 -12.67
N VAL A 233 -0.78 0.31 -12.34
CA VAL A 233 -1.36 0.32 -10.98
C VAL A 233 -0.35 -0.23 -9.96
N LYS A 234 0.41 -1.28 -10.30
CA LYS A 234 1.49 -1.78 -9.44
C LYS A 234 2.56 -0.74 -9.15
N LYS A 235 3.02 0.00 -10.17
CA LYS A 235 4.00 1.07 -10.00
C LYS A 235 3.46 2.19 -9.10
N LEU A 236 2.27 2.71 -9.41
CA LEU A 236 1.66 3.81 -8.66
C LEU A 236 1.44 3.44 -7.18
N VAL A 237 0.93 2.24 -6.91
CA VAL A 237 0.68 1.77 -5.54
C VAL A 237 1.99 1.38 -4.82
N GLY A 238 2.96 0.81 -5.55
CA GLY A 238 4.29 0.53 -5.00
C GLY A 238 5.04 1.79 -4.54
N GLU A 239 4.71 2.94 -5.12
CA GLU A 239 5.23 4.25 -4.72
C GLU A 239 4.37 4.95 -3.64
N GLY A 240 3.36 4.25 -3.09
CA GLY A 240 2.53 4.78 -2.01
C GLY A 240 1.49 5.83 -2.44
N LEU A 241 1.29 6.03 -3.76
CA LEU A 241 0.35 7.06 -4.25
C LEU A 241 -1.10 6.66 -3.99
N TYR A 242 -1.92 7.63 -3.57
CA TYR A 242 -3.37 7.49 -3.53
C TYR A 242 -3.90 7.36 -4.95
N LEU A 243 -4.73 6.35 -5.22
CA LEU A 243 -5.41 6.24 -6.51
C LEU A 243 -6.77 6.94 -6.44
N PRO A 244 -7.16 7.71 -7.47
CA PRO A 244 -8.50 8.27 -7.54
C PRO A 244 -9.56 7.16 -7.66
N SER A 245 -10.84 7.53 -7.65
CA SER A 245 -11.90 6.53 -7.82
C SER A 245 -11.75 5.81 -9.18
N PRO A 246 -12.19 4.55 -9.31
CA PRO A 246 -12.09 3.81 -10.57
C PRO A 246 -12.63 4.58 -11.77
N GLU A 247 -13.71 5.32 -11.58
CA GLU A 247 -14.37 6.16 -12.60
C GLU A 247 -13.42 7.26 -13.08
N GLN A 248 -12.89 8.04 -12.14
CA GLN A 248 -11.94 9.12 -12.43
C GLN A 248 -10.66 8.57 -13.07
N PHE A 249 -10.15 7.45 -12.55
CA PHE A 249 -8.94 6.82 -13.08
C PHE A 249 -9.13 6.39 -14.54
N CYS A 250 -10.25 5.71 -14.86
CA CYS A 250 -10.58 5.34 -16.23
C CYS A 250 -10.74 6.56 -17.13
N GLU A 251 -11.43 7.60 -16.67
CA GLU A 251 -11.61 8.85 -17.44
C GLU A 251 -10.27 9.49 -17.80
N GLN A 252 -9.35 9.59 -16.83
CA GLN A 252 -8.01 10.14 -17.07
C GLN A 252 -7.21 9.30 -18.07
N ILE A 253 -7.34 7.97 -18.03
CA ILE A 253 -6.73 7.10 -19.04
C ILE A 253 -7.31 7.35 -20.43
N LEU A 254 -8.63 7.49 -20.54
CA LEU A 254 -9.28 7.74 -21.82
C LEU A 254 -8.92 9.11 -22.40
N LEU A 255 -8.82 10.14 -21.56
CA LEU A 255 -8.34 11.46 -21.96
C LEU A 255 -6.89 11.39 -22.45
N ALA A 256 -6.02 10.72 -21.70
CA ALA A 256 -4.63 10.51 -22.09
C ALA A 256 -4.53 9.79 -23.44
N LEU A 257 -5.33 8.73 -23.66
CA LEU A 257 -5.35 8.00 -24.93
C LEU A 257 -5.85 8.83 -26.11
N ALA A 258 -6.78 9.77 -25.87
CA ALA A 258 -7.26 10.68 -26.90
C ALA A 258 -6.23 11.74 -27.29
N GLU A 259 -5.37 12.17 -26.35
CA GLU A 259 -4.30 13.15 -26.59
C GLU A 259 -3.02 12.53 -27.18
N ALA A 260 -2.84 11.22 -27.05
CA ALA A 260 -1.63 10.53 -27.48
C ALA A 260 -1.63 10.24 -28.98
N ASP A 261 -0.70 10.84 -29.73
CA ASP A 261 -0.52 10.61 -31.19
C ASP A 261 -0.29 9.14 -31.57
N SER A 262 0.25 8.33 -30.64
CA SER A 262 0.59 6.93 -30.88
C SER A 262 -0.47 5.93 -30.41
N GLY A 263 -1.47 6.36 -29.62
CA GLY A 263 -2.48 5.49 -29.01
C GLY A 263 -1.95 4.34 -28.13
N SER A 264 -0.62 4.26 -27.89
CA SER A 264 -0.02 3.19 -27.10
C SER A 264 -0.01 3.55 -25.62
N LEU A 265 -0.68 2.73 -24.81
CA LEU A 265 -0.79 2.89 -23.36
C LEU A 265 0.59 2.81 -22.65
N GLU A 266 1.58 2.19 -23.28
CA GLU A 266 2.96 2.07 -22.76
C GLU A 266 3.68 3.42 -22.73
N ASN A 267 3.39 4.32 -23.67
CA ASN A 267 3.99 5.65 -23.72
C ASN A 267 3.26 6.66 -22.80
N MET A 268 2.16 6.25 -22.16
CA MET A 268 1.29 7.12 -21.37
C MET A 268 1.58 7.09 -19.87
N GLU A 269 2.39 6.15 -19.39
CA GLU A 269 2.76 6.07 -17.97
C GLU A 269 3.20 7.44 -17.41
N PRO A 270 4.09 8.22 -18.05
CA PRO A 270 4.53 9.50 -17.49
C PRO A 270 3.40 10.53 -17.36
N PHE A 271 2.48 10.56 -18.34
CA PHE A 271 1.33 11.45 -18.32
C PHE A 271 0.34 11.06 -17.21
N LEU A 272 -0.04 9.78 -17.16
CA LEU A 272 -0.97 9.27 -16.15
C LEU A 272 -0.41 9.42 -14.75
N ARG A 273 0.88 9.16 -14.58
CA ARG A 273 1.56 9.38 -13.31
C ARG A 273 1.51 10.86 -12.91
N LYS A 274 1.79 11.80 -13.83
CA LYS A 274 1.66 13.24 -13.56
C LYS A 274 0.25 13.62 -13.11
N VAL A 275 -0.79 13.06 -13.73
CA VAL A 275 -2.18 13.27 -13.32
C VAL A 275 -2.43 12.73 -11.91
N VAL A 276 -2.02 11.50 -11.62
CA VAL A 276 -2.19 10.87 -10.30
C VAL A 276 -1.44 11.65 -9.21
N VAL A 277 -0.20 12.09 -9.49
CA VAL A 277 0.56 12.97 -8.59
C VAL A 277 -0.21 14.25 -8.31
N SER A 278 -0.73 14.91 -9.36
CA SER A 278 -1.51 16.15 -9.20
C SER A 278 -2.74 15.96 -8.31
N LEU A 279 -3.39 14.79 -8.38
CA LEU A 279 -4.52 14.44 -7.49
C LEU A 279 -4.09 14.11 -6.05
N ASN A 280 -2.81 13.76 -5.84
CA ASN A 280 -2.25 13.53 -4.52
C ASN A 280 -1.77 14.83 -3.85
N VAL A 281 -1.35 15.85 -4.61
CA VAL A 281 -0.82 17.11 -4.07
C VAL A 281 -1.68 17.70 -2.95
N PRO A 282 -3.02 17.79 -3.04
CA PRO A 282 -3.84 18.33 -1.95
C PRO A 282 -3.70 17.59 -0.60
N ARG A 283 -3.28 16.32 -0.61
CA ARG A 283 -3.03 15.52 0.60
C ARG A 283 -1.67 15.80 1.24
N TRP A 284 -0.78 16.48 0.52
CA TRP A 284 0.57 16.81 0.97
C TRP A 284 0.71 18.28 1.39
N LEU A 285 -0.24 19.12 0.98
CA LEU A 285 -0.24 20.54 1.34
C LEU A 285 -0.33 20.74 2.86
N THR A 286 0.29 21.81 3.31
CA THR A 286 0.12 22.35 4.66
C THR A 286 -1.27 22.99 4.81
N GLU A 287 -1.63 23.39 6.04
CA GLU A 287 -2.85 24.19 6.30
C GLU A 287 -2.90 25.53 5.54
N HIS A 288 -1.77 26.01 5.01
CA HIS A 288 -1.65 27.25 4.25
C HIS A 288 -1.58 27.04 2.73
N ASP A 289 -1.93 25.85 2.24
CA ASP A 289 -1.83 25.46 0.83
C ASP A 289 -0.39 25.56 0.26
N GLU A 290 0.63 25.42 1.12
CA GLU A 290 2.04 25.32 0.70
C GLU A 290 2.46 23.85 0.56
N LEU A 291 3.19 23.53 -0.52
CA LEU A 291 3.82 22.22 -0.71
C LEU A 291 5.26 22.26 -0.21
N ASN A 292 5.52 21.52 0.86
CA ASN A 292 6.84 21.39 1.47
C ASN A 292 7.73 20.44 0.66
N VAL A 293 8.80 20.97 0.06
CA VAL A 293 9.69 20.21 -0.83
C VAL A 293 11.09 20.09 -0.24
N LEU A 294 11.56 18.85 -0.17
CA LEU A 294 12.97 18.49 -0.03
C LEU A 294 13.52 18.27 -1.44
N GLU A 295 14.49 19.06 -1.86
CA GLU A 295 15.05 18.97 -3.21
C GLU A 295 16.29 18.07 -3.23
N TRP A 296 16.30 17.06 -4.08
CA TRP A 296 17.49 16.25 -4.32
C TRP A 296 18.35 16.84 -5.45
N LYS A 297 19.62 17.12 -5.16
CA LYS A 297 20.64 17.55 -6.13
C LYS A 297 21.88 16.65 -6.09
N GLY A 298 21.68 15.36 -5.87
CA GLY A 298 22.75 14.37 -5.92
C GLY A 298 23.19 14.05 -7.35
N PRO A 299 24.47 13.70 -7.57
CA PRO A 299 24.91 13.13 -8.83
C PRO A 299 24.17 11.81 -9.14
N GLU A 300 24.07 11.44 -10.41
CA GLU A 300 23.48 10.15 -10.82
C GLU A 300 24.30 8.97 -10.29
N ASP A 301 25.63 9.08 -10.34
CA ASP A 301 26.57 8.11 -9.76
C ASP A 301 27.06 8.58 -8.38
N VAL A 302 26.37 8.14 -7.33
CA VAL A 302 26.77 8.47 -5.95
C VAL A 302 27.75 7.41 -5.43
N GLU A 303 29.01 7.79 -5.21
CA GLU A 303 29.96 6.93 -4.49
C GLU A 303 29.46 6.59 -3.07
N SER A 304 29.80 5.40 -2.55
CA SER A 304 29.25 4.88 -1.28
C SER A 304 29.40 5.83 -0.09
N HIS A 305 30.47 6.63 -0.03
CA HIS A 305 30.73 7.57 1.06
C HIS A 305 29.86 8.84 0.97
N GLN A 306 29.58 9.33 -0.24
CA GLN A 306 28.67 10.46 -0.47
C GLN A 306 27.21 10.04 -0.20
N HIS A 307 26.88 8.78 -0.50
CA HIS A 307 25.55 8.21 -0.30
C HIS A 307 25.12 8.25 1.17
N HIS A 308 25.96 7.76 2.09
CA HIS A 308 25.68 7.78 3.52
C HIS A 308 25.43 9.19 4.05
N ARG A 309 26.19 10.16 3.54
CA ARG A 309 26.08 11.55 3.97
C ARG A 309 24.78 12.19 3.47
N MET A 310 24.45 12.00 2.19
CA MET A 310 23.22 12.52 1.61
C MET A 310 22.00 11.92 2.30
N LEU A 311 22.01 10.62 2.61
CA LEU A 311 20.95 9.96 3.39
C LEU A 311 20.81 10.58 4.77
N ARG A 312 21.90 10.81 5.51
CA ARG A 312 21.84 11.48 6.83
C ARG A 312 21.22 12.88 6.74
N ARG A 313 21.55 13.64 5.69
CA ARG A 313 20.98 14.97 5.43
C ARG A 313 19.50 14.88 5.10
N LEU A 314 19.09 13.93 4.27
CA LEU A 314 17.68 13.66 3.98
C LEU A 314 16.93 13.32 5.26
N THR A 315 17.45 12.42 6.09
CA THR A 315 16.85 12.06 7.38
C THR A 315 16.69 13.29 8.27
N GLN A 316 17.74 14.11 8.42
CA GLN A 316 17.68 15.31 9.24
C GLN A 316 16.65 16.32 8.70
N ALA A 317 16.69 16.61 7.40
CA ALA A 317 15.78 17.55 6.77
C ALA A 317 14.31 17.07 6.84
N LEU A 318 14.08 15.77 6.74
CA LEU A 318 12.76 15.17 6.92
C LEU A 318 12.25 15.35 8.36
N HIS A 319 13.09 15.08 9.36
CA HIS A 319 12.72 15.30 10.77
C HIS A 319 12.41 16.77 11.04
N GLU A 320 13.21 17.70 10.52
CA GLU A 320 12.99 19.14 10.65
C GLU A 320 11.69 19.58 9.95
N ALA A 321 11.40 19.05 8.76
CA ALA A 321 10.18 19.33 8.02
C ALA A 321 8.92 18.87 8.78
N VAL A 322 8.93 17.64 9.28
CA VAL A 322 7.80 17.04 10.02
C VAL A 322 7.60 17.71 11.39
N ALA A 323 8.68 18.11 12.06
CA ALA A 323 8.61 18.79 13.36
C ALA A 323 8.20 20.28 13.27
N SER A 324 8.15 20.86 12.07
CA SER A 324 7.80 22.26 11.88
C SER A 324 6.31 22.51 12.18
N GLN A 325 5.98 23.72 12.66
CA GLN A 325 4.58 24.12 12.93
C GLN A 325 3.71 24.18 11.67
N ASN A 326 4.31 24.11 10.48
CA ASN A 326 3.61 24.14 9.19
C ASN A 326 3.46 22.70 8.68
N SER A 327 2.65 21.92 9.41
CA SER A 327 2.52 20.47 9.23
C SER A 327 1.76 20.13 7.95
N GLY A 328 2.51 19.83 6.89
CA GLY A 328 2.06 19.13 5.69
C GLY A 328 3.03 17.99 5.40
N THR A 329 2.63 17.03 4.56
CA THR A 329 3.50 15.89 4.21
C THR A 329 4.64 16.40 3.34
N PRO A 330 5.90 16.37 3.81
CA PRO A 330 7.02 16.78 2.97
C PRO A 330 7.21 15.77 1.84
N ILE A 331 7.55 16.27 0.66
CA ILE A 331 7.84 15.44 -0.52
C ILE A 331 9.32 15.57 -0.91
N LEU A 332 9.88 14.52 -1.51
CA LEU A 332 11.22 14.56 -2.12
C LEU A 332 11.08 14.81 -3.62
N ALA A 333 11.52 15.98 -4.07
CA ALA A 333 11.54 16.33 -5.48
C ALA A 333 12.90 15.98 -6.12
N VAL A 334 12.87 15.24 -7.21
CA VAL A 334 14.05 14.72 -7.93
C VAL A 334 13.98 15.06 -9.43
N SER A 335 15.06 14.80 -10.17
CA SER A 335 15.01 14.85 -11.64
C SER A 335 14.22 13.67 -12.20
N HIS A 336 13.66 13.82 -13.40
CA HIS A 336 12.89 12.73 -14.04
C HIS A 336 13.74 11.46 -14.25
N SER A 337 15.03 11.60 -14.60
CA SER A 337 15.94 10.47 -14.82
C SER A 337 16.21 9.66 -13.55
N GLN A 338 16.24 10.29 -12.38
CA GLN A 338 16.58 9.66 -11.10
C GLN A 338 15.38 9.10 -10.34
N ARG A 339 14.15 9.42 -10.77
CA ARG A 339 12.93 9.20 -9.98
C ARG A 339 12.67 7.73 -9.65
N GLU A 340 12.74 6.83 -10.63
CA GLU A 340 12.43 5.40 -10.42
C GLU A 340 13.44 4.74 -9.49
N GLN A 341 14.72 4.96 -9.77
CA GLN A 341 15.82 4.45 -8.95
C GLN A 341 15.74 4.99 -7.51
N MET A 342 15.42 6.26 -7.34
CA MET A 342 15.30 6.87 -6.01
C MET A 342 14.09 6.33 -5.25
N ALA A 343 12.94 6.18 -5.92
CA ALA A 343 11.74 5.60 -5.33
C ALA A 343 12.00 4.17 -4.84
N GLU A 344 12.62 3.33 -5.67
CA GLU A 344 12.97 1.96 -5.30
C GLU A 344 13.96 1.93 -4.13
N ALA A 345 15.06 2.69 -4.22
CA ALA A 345 16.12 2.70 -3.22
C ALA A 345 15.67 3.23 -1.85
N LEU A 346 14.79 4.23 -1.83
CA LEU A 346 14.35 4.88 -0.59
C LEU A 346 13.05 4.31 -0.03
N SER A 347 12.24 3.59 -0.81
CA SER A 347 10.95 3.02 -0.35
C SER A 347 11.07 2.20 0.94
N GLY A 348 12.15 1.44 1.10
CA GLY A 348 12.40 0.64 2.31
C GLY A 348 12.84 1.46 3.53
N LEU A 349 13.43 2.64 3.33
CA LEU A 349 13.94 3.51 4.40
C LEU A 349 12.93 4.59 4.81
N PHE A 350 12.15 5.09 3.84
CA PHE A 350 11.18 6.17 4.01
C PHE A 350 9.87 5.79 3.31
N PRO A 351 9.11 4.82 3.85
CA PRO A 351 7.92 4.28 3.20
C PRO A 351 6.80 5.32 3.00
N ASP A 352 6.75 6.34 3.86
CA ASP A 352 5.73 7.39 3.83
C ASP A 352 6.19 8.67 3.10
N LEU A 353 7.41 8.70 2.56
CA LEU A 353 7.95 9.88 1.86
C LEU A 353 7.60 9.83 0.37
N PRO A 354 6.72 10.71 -0.14
CA PRO A 354 6.41 10.74 -1.56
C PRO A 354 7.61 11.23 -2.36
N ILE A 355 8.00 10.46 -3.38
CA ILE A 355 9.11 10.79 -4.28
C ILE A 355 8.52 11.14 -5.65
N VAL A 356 8.75 12.37 -6.08
CA VAL A 356 8.15 12.94 -7.30
C VAL A 356 9.20 13.65 -8.15
N ALA A 357 9.05 13.57 -9.46
CA ALA A 357 9.87 14.35 -10.38
C ALA A 357 9.32 15.78 -10.48
N TRP A 358 10.20 16.76 -10.64
CA TRP A 358 9.80 18.16 -10.85
C TRP A 358 8.81 18.36 -12.01
N SER A 359 8.93 17.56 -13.07
CA SER A 359 8.04 17.60 -14.24
C SER A 359 6.60 17.13 -13.97
N GLU A 360 6.38 16.42 -12.86
CA GLU A 360 5.09 15.87 -12.47
C GLU A 360 4.26 16.82 -11.60
N LEU A 361 4.92 17.83 -11.01
CA LEU A 361 4.23 18.87 -10.24
C LEU A 361 3.63 19.90 -11.22
N SER A 362 2.31 19.82 -11.40
CA SER A 362 1.54 20.78 -12.20
C SER A 362 1.32 22.08 -11.40
N ASP A 363 1.45 23.24 -12.05
CA ASP A 363 1.12 24.58 -11.51
C ASP A 363 1.65 24.87 -10.08
N LEU A 364 2.95 25.19 -10.02
CA LEU A 364 3.83 25.40 -8.86
C LEU A 364 3.49 26.62 -7.97
N SER A 365 2.24 27.07 -7.90
CA SER A 365 1.93 28.41 -7.35
C SER A 365 2.36 28.61 -5.89
N ASN A 366 2.46 27.54 -5.07
CA ASN A 366 2.87 27.62 -3.66
C ASN A 366 3.85 26.49 -3.25
N ILE A 367 5.01 26.38 -3.89
CA ILE A 367 6.07 25.47 -3.44
C ILE A 367 7.02 26.17 -2.47
N ARG A 368 7.27 25.52 -1.32
CA ARG A 368 8.25 25.93 -0.34
C ARG A 368 9.37 24.89 -0.24
N ILE A 369 10.56 25.26 -0.69
CA ILE A 369 11.75 24.41 -0.54
C ILE A 369 12.24 24.52 0.91
N ILE A 370 12.15 23.42 1.65
CA ILE A 370 12.63 23.34 3.04
C ILE A 370 14.14 23.14 3.07
N SER A 371 14.64 22.23 2.25
CA SER A 371 16.05 21.87 2.23
C SER A 371 16.45 21.36 0.86
N THR A 372 17.72 21.56 0.51
CA THR A 372 18.35 21.00 -0.67
C THR A 372 19.41 19.99 -0.22
N ILE A 373 19.28 18.75 -0.69
CA ILE A 373 20.15 17.63 -0.36
C ILE A 373 21.16 17.48 -1.49
N ASP A 374 22.36 18.00 -1.26
CA ASP A 374 23.51 17.91 -2.14
C ASP A 374 24.66 17.12 -1.48
N SER A 375 25.68 16.79 -2.26
CA SER A 375 26.92 16.20 -1.77
C SER A 375 27.90 17.24 -1.22
N GLU A 376 27.64 18.54 -1.42
CA GLU A 376 28.55 19.63 -1.11
C GLU A 376 28.69 19.87 0.40
N LEU A 377 29.92 20.14 0.85
CA LEU A 377 30.19 20.68 2.18
C LEU A 377 29.72 22.13 2.27
N ARG A 378 28.43 22.34 2.54
CA ARG A 378 28.01 23.59 3.17
C ARG A 378 28.57 23.62 4.58
N VAL A 379 29.69 24.31 4.75
CA VAL A 379 30.13 24.79 6.06
C VAL A 379 29.15 25.90 6.42
N ASP A 380 28.37 25.66 7.46
CA ASP A 380 27.46 26.66 8.00
C ASP A 380 28.29 27.88 8.42
N PRO A 381 28.11 29.08 7.82
CA PRO A 381 28.92 30.25 8.16
C PRO A 381 28.75 30.67 9.63
N SER A 382 27.73 30.15 10.32
CA SER A 382 27.49 30.35 11.75
C SER A 382 28.43 29.53 12.66
N VAL A 383 29.22 28.60 12.11
CA VAL A 383 30.13 27.70 12.87
C VAL A 383 31.61 27.95 12.54
N LEU A 384 31.96 29.13 11.99
CA LEU A 384 33.36 29.56 12.05
C LEU A 384 33.65 30.04 13.48
N PRO A 385 34.53 29.39 14.26
CA PRO A 385 35.02 30.00 15.48
C PRO A 385 35.67 31.33 15.08
N ALA A 386 35.30 32.41 15.76
CA ALA A 386 35.79 33.78 15.53
C ALA A 386 37.32 33.96 15.70
N SER A 387 38.09 32.87 15.78
CA SER A 387 39.50 32.82 16.10
C SER A 387 40.44 32.75 14.90
N PHE A 388 39.97 32.91 13.65
CA PHE A 388 40.86 32.83 12.46
C PHE A 388 41.16 34.14 11.73
N PHE A 389 40.68 35.29 12.20
CA PHE A 389 41.17 36.60 11.76
C PHE A 389 41.75 37.39 12.93
N SER A 390 42.92 36.97 13.40
CA SER A 390 43.88 37.88 14.02
C SER A 390 45.14 37.83 13.17
N ILE A 391 45.17 38.67 12.14
CA ILE A 391 46.42 39.19 11.60
C ILE A 391 46.58 40.54 12.28
N SER A 392 47.39 40.58 13.34
CA SER A 392 47.97 41.84 13.83
C SER A 392 49.35 42.00 13.20
N GLU A 393 49.63 43.24 12.80
CA GLU A 393 50.87 43.80 12.26
C GLU A 393 52.16 43.35 12.98
#